data_AF-A0A1G8TRQ2-F1
#
_entry.id   AF-A0A1G8TRQ2-F1
#
_cell.length_a   1.000
_cell.length_b   1.000
_cell.length_c   1.000
_cell.angle_alpha   90.00
_cell.angle_beta   90.00
_cell.angle_gamma   90.00
#
_symmetry.space_group_name_H-M   'P 1'
#
loop_
_entity.id
_entity.type
_entity.pdbx_description
1 polymer ?
#
loop_
_entity_poly.entity_id
_entity_poly.type
_entity_poly.pdbx_seq_one_letter_code
_entity_poly.pdbx_strand_id
1 'polypeptide(L)'
;MGLFKSQYEKAMDDIIKHIDANMSNNYKDAAQANCREFEELYQKLCDEGVLKEKVKTAYGEKLAEYRTKMQGFTHKDQKPYWT
;
A
#
# COMPACT_ATOMS: atom_id res chain seq x y z
N MET A 1 -17.85 13.82 18.51
CA MET A 1 -16.45 13.48 18.89
C MET A 1 -15.65 13.36 17.60
N GLY A 2 -14.68 14.24 17.39
CA GLY A 2 -13.88 14.25 16.16
C GLY A 2 -13.14 12.93 15.99
N LEU A 3 -13.25 12.34 14.80
CA LEU A 3 -12.50 11.16 14.39
C LEU A 3 -11.03 11.56 14.21
N PHE A 4 -10.29 11.68 15.31
CA PHE A 4 -8.85 11.77 15.25
C PHE A 4 -8.31 10.39 14.86
N LYS A 5 -7.84 10.27 13.62
CA LYS A 5 -7.06 9.12 13.17
C LYS A 5 -5.85 8.96 14.07
N SER A 6 -5.57 7.73 14.48
CA SER A 6 -4.36 7.42 15.25
C SER A 6 -3.11 7.82 14.46
N GLN A 7 -1.99 8.06 15.16
CA GLN A 7 -0.70 8.29 14.51
C GLN A 7 -0.34 7.14 13.55
N TYR A 8 -0.75 5.92 13.90
CA TYR A 8 -0.56 4.72 13.09
C TYR A 8 -1.37 4.73 11.80
N GLU A 9 -2.65 5.13 11.87
CA GLU A 9 -3.48 5.32 10.68
C GLU A 9 -2.91 6.40 9.75
N LYS A 10 -2.34 7.47 10.30
CA LYS A 10 -1.67 8.51 9.48
C LYS A 10 -0.43 7.96 8.78
N ALA A 11 0.41 7.19 9.48
CA ALA A 11 1.59 6.56 8.89
C ALA A 11 1.20 5.61 7.75
N MET A 12 0.16 4.79 7.96
CA MET A 12 -0.39 3.91 6.92
C MET A 12 -0.92 4.70 5.71
N ASP A 13 -1.69 5.76 5.95
CA ASP A 13 -2.20 6.63 4.89
C ASP A 13 -1.07 7.30 4.08
N ASP A 14 0.03 7.67 4.73
CA ASP A 14 1.18 8.28 4.05
C ASP A 14 1.93 7.26 3.20
N ILE A 15 2.16 6.04 3.68
CA ILE A 15 2.74 4.95 2.86
C ILE A 15 1.87 4.66 1.64
N ILE A 16 0.55 4.63 1.80
CA ILE A 16 -0.41 4.46 0.71
C ILE A 16 -0.24 5.55 -0.36
N LYS A 17 -0.12 6.83 0.04
CA LYS A 17 0.13 7.93 -0.91
C LYS A 17 1.44 7.73 -1.66
N HIS A 18 2.50 7.25 -1.00
CA HIS A 18 3.77 6.94 -1.63
C HIS A 18 3.66 5.77 -2.62
N ILE A 19 2.89 4.72 -2.29
CA ILE A 19 2.60 3.63 -3.23
C ILE A 19 1.91 4.18 -4.47
N ASP A 20 0.82 4.94 -4.30
CA ASP A 20 0.04 5.48 -5.42
C ASP A 20 0.89 6.43 -6.29
N ALA A 21 1.68 7.30 -5.68
CA ALA A 21 2.59 8.20 -6.39
C ALA A 21 3.68 7.44 -7.16
N ASN A 22 4.27 6.40 -6.56
CA ASN A 22 5.30 5.59 -7.21
C ASN A 22 4.72 4.75 -8.36
N MET A 23 3.51 4.20 -8.18
CA MET A 23 2.78 3.51 -9.25
C MET A 23 2.46 4.46 -10.41
N SER A 24 1.98 5.67 -10.11
CA SER A 24 1.67 6.68 -11.13
C SER A 24 2.92 7.15 -11.91
N ASN A 25 4.08 7.13 -11.27
CA ASN A 25 5.36 7.50 -11.88
C ASN A 25 6.13 6.29 -12.45
N ASN A 26 5.52 5.11 -12.48
CA ASN A 26 6.12 3.86 -12.95
C ASN A 26 7.41 3.45 -12.19
N TYR A 27 7.58 3.90 -10.94
CA TYR A 27 8.64 3.47 -10.05
C TYR A 27 8.28 2.15 -9.37
N LYS A 28 8.33 1.07 -10.14
CA LYS A 28 7.89 -0.27 -9.71
C LYS A 28 8.60 -0.76 -8.44
N ASP A 29 9.93 -0.66 -8.39
CA ASP A 29 10.71 -1.17 -7.25
C ASP A 29 10.39 -0.37 -5.98
N ALA A 30 10.25 0.95 -6.10
CA ALA A 30 9.85 1.82 -4.99
C ALA A 30 8.41 1.54 -4.54
N ALA A 31 7.48 1.31 -5.47
CA ALA A 31 6.11 0.92 -5.13
C ALA A 31 6.08 -0.43 -4.38
N GLN A 32 6.83 -1.42 -4.85
CA GLN A 32 6.96 -2.72 -4.19
C GLN A 32 7.59 -2.62 -2.79
N ALA A 33 8.62 -1.78 -2.62
CA ALA A 33 9.23 -1.52 -1.32
C ALA A 33 8.21 -0.91 -0.33
N ASN A 34 7.50 0.14 -0.74
CA ASN A 34 6.48 0.77 0.09
C ASN A 34 5.31 -0.18 0.41
N CYS A 35 4.95 -1.08 -0.50
CA CYS A 35 3.91 -2.08 -0.21
C CYS A 35 4.34 -3.11 0.83
N ARG A 36 5.63 -3.49 0.86
CA ARG A 36 6.17 -4.35 1.92
C ARG A 36 6.18 -3.61 3.25
N GLU A 37 6.60 -2.35 3.25
CA GLU A 37 6.58 -1.51 4.45
C GLU A 37 5.14 -1.34 5.00
N PHE A 38 4.16 -1.13 4.12
CA PHE A 38 2.76 -1.09 4.48
C PHE A 38 2.28 -2.41 5.12
N GLU A 39 2.72 -3.54 4.58
CA GLU A 39 2.38 -4.86 5.11
C GLU A 39 2.99 -5.13 6.48
N GLU A 40 4.28 -4.84 6.65
CA GLU A 40 4.98 -5.00 7.93
C GLU A 40 4.35 -4.14 9.02
N LEU A 41 4.04 -2.88 8.70
CA LEU A 41 3.35 -1.97 9.62
C LEU A 41 1.95 -2.49 9.95
N TYR A 42 1.20 -2.97 8.96
CA TYR A 42 -0.13 -3.54 9.18
C TYR A 42 -0.11 -4.76 10.09
N GLN A 43 0.81 -5.71 9.85
CA GLN A 43 0.95 -6.89 10.70
C GLN A 43 1.34 -6.50 12.12
N LYS A 44 2.34 -5.63 12.29
CA LYS A 44 2.77 -5.16 13.60
C LYS A 44 1.61 -4.54 14.39
N LEU A 45 0.81 -3.68 13.75
CA LEU A 45 -0.33 -3.03 14.41
C LEU A 45 -1.50 -3.99 14.69
N CYS A 46 -1.64 -5.05 13.89
CA CYS A 46 -2.58 -6.14 14.18
C CYS A 46 -2.13 -6.96 15.39
N ASP A 47 -0.84 -7.28 15.47
CA ASP A 47 -0.26 -8.08 16.56
C ASP A 47 -0.27 -7.30 17.88
N GLU A 48 -0.03 -5.99 17.84
CA GLU A 48 -0.14 -5.09 18.99
C GLU A 48 -1.61 -4.85 19.42
N GLY A 49 -2.59 -5.26 18.61
CA GLY A 49 -4.02 -5.11 18.92
C GLY A 49 -4.51 -3.66 18.98
N VAL A 50 -3.74 -2.72 18.42
CA VAL A 50 -4.05 -1.28 18.45
C VAL A 50 -5.04 -0.87 17.37
N LEU A 51 -5.20 -1.68 16.32
CA LEU A 51 -6.16 -1.45 15.25
C LEU A 51 -7.55 -1.91 15.63
N LYS A 52 -8.55 -1.06 15.39
CA LYS A 52 -9.96 -1.44 15.45
C LYS A 52 -10.26 -2.40 14.30
N GLU A 53 -11.13 -3.38 14.53
CA GLU A 53 -11.55 -4.36 13.52
C GLU A 53 -11.96 -3.73 12.18
N LYS A 54 -12.77 -2.66 12.20
CA LYS A 54 -13.15 -1.95 10.97
C LYS A 54 -11.96 -1.41 10.17
N VAL A 55 -10.94 -0.91 10.87
CA VAL A 55 -9.74 -0.32 10.27
C VAL A 55 -8.83 -1.43 9.74
N LYS A 56 -8.73 -2.54 10.50
CA LYS A 56 -8.03 -3.75 10.11
C LYS A 56 -8.60 -4.32 8.80
N THR A 57 -9.92 -4.49 8.70
CA THR A 57 -10.57 -4.95 7.46
C THR A 57 -10.28 -4.01 6.29
N ALA A 58 -10.46 -2.70 6.47
CA ALA A 58 -10.27 -1.73 5.39
C ALA A 58 -8.82 -1.70 4.85
N TYR A 59 -7.82 -1.70 5.73
CA TYR A 59 -6.43 -1.75 5.29
C TYR A 59 -6.02 -3.12 4.74
N GLY A 60 -6.59 -4.22 5.28
CA GLY A 60 -6.36 -5.56 4.75
C GLY A 60 -6.86 -5.73 3.32
N GLU A 61 -8.06 -5.23 3.02
CA GLU A 61 -8.61 -5.21 1.65
C GLU A 61 -7.72 -4.40 0.72
N LYS A 62 -7.26 -3.22 1.16
CA LYS A 62 -6.39 -2.35 0.37
C LYS A 62 -5.01 -2.96 0.12
N LEU A 63 -4.46 -3.67 1.09
CA LEU A 63 -3.20 -4.43 0.94
C LEU A 63 -3.33 -5.55 -0.09
N ALA A 64 -4.46 -6.29 -0.05
CA ALA A 64 -4.75 -7.33 -1.03
C ALA A 64 -4.89 -6.74 -2.46
N GLU A 65 -5.52 -5.57 -2.58
CA GLU A 65 -5.60 -4.84 -3.85
C GLU A 65 -4.22 -4.44 -4.37
N TYR A 66 -3.35 -3.87 -3.53
CA TYR A 66 -1.99 -3.51 -3.94
C TYR A 66 -1.16 -4.73 -4.32
N ARG A 67 -1.24 -5.83 -3.57
CA ARG A 67 -0.58 -7.10 -3.94
C ARG A 67 -0.99 -7.57 -5.33
N THR A 68 -2.29 -7.54 -5.62
CA THR A 68 -2.83 -7.95 -6.93
C THR A 68 -2.34 -7.01 -8.03
N LYS A 69 -2.40 -5.69 -7.81
CA LYS A 69 -1.89 -4.69 -8.77
C LYS A 69 -0.40 -4.87 -9.03
N MET A 70 0.40 -5.17 -7.99
CA MET A 70 1.84 -5.37 -8.11
C MET A 70 2.24 -6.68 -8.78
N GLN A 71 1.41 -7.72 -8.71
CA GLN A 71 1.58 -8.93 -9.54
C GLN A 71 1.40 -8.61 -11.04
N GLY A 72 0.47 -7.70 -11.37
CA GLY A 72 0.27 -7.21 -12.74
C GLY A 72 1.41 -6.34 -13.28
N PHE A 73 2.24 -5.75 -12.39
CA PHE A 73 3.43 -4.96 -12.76
C PHE A 73 4.59 -5.81 -13.32
N THR A 74 4.38 -7.04 -13.77
CA THR A 74 5.39 -7.76 -14.56
C THR A 74 5.56 -7.10 -15.93
N HIS A 75 6.81 -6.86 -16.31
CA HIS A 75 7.31 -6.17 -17.51
C HIS A 75 6.72 -6.74 -18.82
N LYS A 76 5.45 -6.44 -19.14
CA LYS A 76 4.80 -6.81 -20.41
C LYS A 76 4.39 -5.64 -21.30
N ASP A 77 4.55 -4.40 -20.83
CA ASP A 77 4.24 -3.20 -21.63
C ASP A 77 5.48 -2.39 -22.05
N GLN A 78 6.58 -3.06 -22.40
CA GLN A 78 7.48 -2.46 -23.38
C GLN A 78 6.76 -2.49 -24.73
N LYS A 79 6.03 -1.42 -25.07
CA LYS A 79 5.62 -1.18 -26.46
C LYS A 79 6.90 -0.86 -27.24
N PRO A 80 7.35 -1.70 -28.19
CA PRO A 80 8.43 -1.33 -29.07
C PRO A 80 7.84 -0.37 -30.12
N TYR A 81 7.82 0.92 -29.84
CA TYR A 81 7.58 1.88 -30.92
C TYR A 81 8.91 2.25 -31.55
N TRP A 82 9.27 1.48 -32.58
CA TRP A 82 10.10 1.94 -33.69
C TRP A 82 9.53 1.30 -34.96
N THR A 83 8.70 2.07 -35.67
CA THR A 83 8.41 1.95 -37.10
C THR A 83 8.24 3.35 -37.64
#